data_AF-A0A2U2B9B8-F1
#
_entry.id   AF-A0A2U2B9B8-F1
#
_cell.length_a   1.000
_cell.length_b   1.000
_cell.length_c   1.000
_cell.angle_alpha   90.00
_cell.angle_beta   90.00
_cell.angle_gamma   90.00
#
_symmetry.space_group_name_H-M   'P 1'
#
loop_
_entity.id
_entity.type
_entity.pdbx_description
1 polymer ?
#
loop_
_entity_poly.entity_id
_entity_poly.type
_entity_poly.pdbx_seq_one_letter_code
_entity_poly.pdbx_strand_id
1 'polypeptide(L)'
;MPYRRLPNTDQARLRALKTAQNKGAQLAPMELAFSQKLLFDIKAFVPQYEQVIQQYQFSRDRQAKFGKSLSEHFKMARMYLSHFLQVVNMSIARGELKPEVRSFFGLEEDSKAIPEISTEQQLIDWGKKVISGEEGRMAQGGSRVFNPTIAMVKMRFEKFLENYDFHKDLLKTSQKMHDKVAEERETADKLILSIWNEVEASFHESEPEVKRQKASEYGVVYIFRPSEKEKQE
;
A
#
# COMPACT_ATOMS: atom_id res chain seq x y z
N MET A 1 11.80 21.25 30.85
CA MET A 1 13.04 21.13 30.06
C MET A 1 12.71 20.39 28.77
N PRO A 2 13.06 20.95 27.60
CA PRO A 2 12.81 20.28 26.33
C PRO A 2 13.56 18.94 26.27
N TYR A 3 12.92 17.93 25.70
CA TYR A 3 13.48 16.59 25.56
C TYR A 3 13.69 16.26 24.09
N ARG A 4 14.71 15.43 23.80
CA ARG A 4 14.95 14.93 22.45
C ARG A 4 13.96 13.83 22.10
N ARG A 5 13.48 13.82 20.85
CA ARG A 5 12.63 12.75 20.33
C ARG A 5 13.16 12.30 18.98
N LEU A 6 13.44 11.00 18.85
CA LEU A 6 13.84 10.43 17.57
C LEU A 6 12.78 10.72 16.49
N PRO A 7 13.19 10.95 15.24
CA PRO A 7 12.26 11.23 14.16
C PRO A 7 11.25 10.08 13.99
N ASN A 8 9.97 10.43 13.82
CA ASN A 8 8.90 9.44 13.72
C ASN A 8 8.61 8.97 12.28
N THR A 9 8.97 9.77 11.27
CA THR A 9 8.76 9.45 9.85
C THR A 9 10.08 9.13 9.15
N ASP A 10 10.02 8.28 8.13
CA ASP A 10 11.19 7.93 7.30
C ASP A 10 11.85 9.15 6.66
N GLN A 11 11.03 10.10 6.21
CA GLN A 11 11.54 11.37 5.68
C GLN A 11 12.22 12.23 6.75
N ALA A 12 11.74 12.22 7.99
CA ALA A 12 12.39 12.96 9.07
C ALA A 12 13.71 12.30 9.51
N ARG A 13 13.78 10.96 9.52
CA ARG A 13 15.03 10.20 9.72
C ARG A 13 16.06 10.52 8.63
N LEU A 14 15.65 10.44 7.36
CA LEU A 14 16.50 10.76 6.22
C LEU A 14 17.00 12.21 6.28
N ARG A 15 16.14 13.16 6.64
CA ARG A 15 16.52 14.57 6.83
C ARG A 15 17.56 14.72 7.94
N ALA A 16 17.36 14.11 9.11
CA ALA A 16 18.31 14.18 10.22
C ALA A 16 19.71 13.65 9.81
N LEU A 17 19.75 12.50 9.13
CA LEU A 17 21.00 11.91 8.64
C LEU A 17 21.69 12.77 7.57
N LYS A 18 20.92 13.34 6.62
CA LYS A 18 21.44 14.26 5.61
C LYS A 18 22.00 15.54 6.22
N THR A 19 21.36 16.08 7.25
CA THR A 19 21.87 17.26 7.98
C THR A 19 23.21 16.97 8.63
N ALA A 20 23.34 15.84 9.33
CA ALA A 20 24.61 15.42 9.93
C ALA A 20 25.70 15.18 8.86
N GLN A 21 25.33 14.53 7.75
CA GLN A 21 26.24 14.28 6.62
C GLN A 21 26.74 15.59 5.99
N ASN A 22 25.85 16.55 5.76
CA ASN A 22 26.21 17.86 5.19
C ASN A 22 27.14 18.65 6.11
N LYS A 23 26.88 18.64 7.43
CA LYS A 23 27.79 19.26 8.40
C LYS A 23 29.17 18.61 8.40
N GLY A 24 29.23 17.27 8.35
CA GLY A 24 30.50 16.54 8.22
C GLY A 24 31.23 16.74 6.88
N ALA A 25 30.58 17.26 5.85
CA ALA A 25 31.21 17.63 4.59
C ALA A 25 31.78 19.06 4.59
N GLN A 26 31.25 19.94 5.45
CA GLN A 26 31.64 21.35 5.53
C GLN A 26 32.76 21.61 6.54
N LEU A 27 32.84 20.79 7.60
CA LEU A 27 33.76 20.99 8.71
C LEU A 27 35.03 20.14 8.57
N ALA A 28 36.14 20.66 9.09
CA ALA A 28 37.36 19.88 9.20
C ALA A 28 37.19 18.74 10.22
N PRO A 29 37.96 17.63 10.11
CA PRO A 29 37.80 16.49 11.02
C PRO A 29 37.90 16.81 12.52
N MET A 30 38.70 17.81 12.89
CA MET A 30 38.89 18.26 14.27
C MET A 30 37.75 19.14 14.80
N GLU A 31 36.94 19.72 13.93
CA GLU A 31 35.84 20.61 14.28
C GLU A 31 34.48 19.87 14.34
N LEU A 32 34.47 18.60 13.92
CA LEU A 32 33.27 17.80 13.87
C LEU A 32 32.85 17.32 15.27
N ALA A 33 31.60 17.59 15.63
CA ALA A 33 31.04 17.18 16.93
C ALA A 33 30.69 15.68 17.02
N PHE A 34 31.09 14.87 16.05
CA PHE A 34 30.92 13.41 16.08
C PHE A 34 32.07 12.73 15.33
N SER A 35 32.24 11.44 15.56
CA SER A 35 33.38 10.66 15.10
C SER A 35 33.41 10.49 13.58
N GLN A 36 34.62 10.41 13.03
CA GLN A 36 34.84 10.13 11.60
C GLN A 36 34.26 8.78 11.16
N LYS A 37 34.19 7.81 12.09
CA LYS A 37 33.53 6.53 11.88
C LYS A 37 32.05 6.72 11.55
N LEU A 38 31.32 7.47 12.38
CA LEU A 38 29.91 7.78 12.13
C LEU A 38 29.71 8.56 10.83
N LEU A 39 30.64 9.45 10.48
CA LEU A 39 30.60 10.16 9.19
C LEU A 39 30.73 9.20 7.99
N PHE A 40 31.60 8.19 8.09
CA PHE A 40 31.73 7.17 7.07
C PHE A 40 30.47 6.30 6.99
N ASP A 41 29.95 5.87 8.14
CA ASP A 41 28.76 5.03 8.23
C ASP A 41 27.53 5.73 7.62
N ILE A 42 27.29 7.01 7.90
CA ILE A 42 26.19 7.75 7.27
C ILE A 42 26.41 7.99 5.78
N LYS A 43 27.66 8.19 5.32
CA LYS A 43 27.96 8.36 3.89
C LYS A 43 27.65 7.09 3.09
N ALA A 44 27.89 5.93 3.67
CA ALA A 44 27.51 4.64 3.07
C ALA A 44 26.00 4.40 3.15
N PHE A 45 25.38 4.70 4.30
CA PHE A 45 23.99 4.34 4.59
C PHE A 45 22.95 5.25 3.94
N VAL A 46 23.16 6.58 3.93
CA VAL A 46 22.15 7.56 3.47
C VAL A 46 21.68 7.30 2.03
N PRO A 47 22.55 7.03 1.04
CA PRO A 47 22.12 6.73 -0.32
C PRO A 47 21.24 5.47 -0.41
N GLN A 48 21.62 4.41 0.33
CA GLN A 48 20.84 3.17 0.40
C GLN A 48 19.47 3.41 1.01
N TYR A 49 19.41 4.10 2.14
CA TYR A 49 18.15 4.37 2.83
C TYR A 49 17.21 5.25 1.99
N GLU A 50 17.75 6.28 1.34
CA GLU A 50 16.99 7.12 0.41
C GLU A 50 16.42 6.30 -0.75
N GLN A 51 17.22 5.44 -1.36
CA GLN A 51 16.78 4.58 -2.47
C GLN A 51 15.65 3.65 -2.03
N VAL A 52 15.75 3.03 -0.84
CA VAL A 52 14.73 2.12 -0.31
C VAL A 52 13.42 2.87 -0.04
N ILE A 53 13.47 4.08 0.52
CA ILE A 53 12.29 4.94 0.71
C ILE A 53 11.63 5.29 -0.62
N GLN A 54 12.43 5.67 -1.63
CA GLN A 54 11.91 6.02 -2.96
C GLN A 54 11.27 4.82 -3.66
N GLN A 55 11.89 3.64 -3.58
CA GLN A 55 11.34 2.39 -4.12
C GLN A 55 10.00 2.04 -3.48
N TYR A 56 9.90 2.15 -2.15
CA TYR A 56 8.65 1.91 -1.44
C TYR A 56 7.55 2.90 -1.87
N GLN A 57 7.86 4.19 -1.94
CA GLN A 57 6.90 5.22 -2.41
C GLN A 57 6.42 4.92 -3.82
N PHE A 58 7.34 4.60 -4.74
CA PHE A 58 7.01 4.24 -6.12
C PHE A 58 6.10 3.00 -6.20
N SER A 59 6.43 1.93 -5.46
CA SER A 59 5.62 0.71 -5.42
C SER A 59 4.22 0.96 -4.86
N ARG A 60 4.11 1.76 -3.80
CA ARG A 60 2.84 2.13 -3.18
C ARG A 60 1.96 2.96 -4.13
N ASP A 61 2.55 3.94 -4.81
CA ASP A 61 1.81 4.79 -5.75
C ASP A 61 1.37 4.00 -6.98
N ARG A 62 2.21 3.07 -7.47
CA ARG A 62 1.83 2.12 -8.53
C ARG A 62 0.66 1.25 -8.09
N GLN A 63 0.72 0.66 -6.90
CA GLN A 63 -0.37 -0.14 -6.34
C GLN A 63 -1.68 0.66 -6.27
N ALA A 64 -1.65 1.88 -5.74
CA ALA A 64 -2.83 2.74 -5.62
C ALA A 64 -3.44 3.11 -6.98
N LYS A 65 -2.61 3.37 -7.99
CA LYS A 65 -3.08 3.64 -9.37
C LYS A 65 -3.78 2.42 -9.96
N PHE A 66 -3.19 1.23 -9.83
CA PHE A 66 -3.78 0.00 -10.36
C PHE A 66 -5.04 -0.45 -9.59
N GLY A 67 -5.14 -0.17 -8.29
CA GLY A 67 -6.34 -0.46 -7.50
C GLY A 67 -7.60 0.23 -8.05
N LYS A 68 -7.47 1.43 -8.62
CA LYS A 68 -8.59 2.11 -9.30
C LYS A 68 -9.07 1.34 -10.54
N SER A 69 -8.12 0.89 -11.38
CA SER A 69 -8.38 0.08 -12.57
C SER A 69 -9.06 -1.25 -12.20
N LEU A 70 -8.59 -1.92 -11.14
CA LEU A 70 -9.21 -3.15 -10.63
C LEU A 70 -10.66 -2.91 -10.21
N SER A 71 -10.94 -1.83 -9.47
CA SER A 71 -12.30 -1.47 -9.06
C SER A 71 -13.23 -1.26 -10.28
N GLU A 72 -12.75 -0.67 -11.37
CA GLU A 72 -13.53 -0.50 -12.59
C GLU A 72 -13.85 -1.84 -13.26
N HIS A 73 -12.84 -2.71 -13.39
CA HIS A 73 -13.04 -4.06 -13.94
C HIS A 73 -13.96 -4.91 -13.06
N PHE A 74 -13.86 -4.81 -11.73
CA PHE A 74 -14.76 -5.45 -10.78
C PHE A 74 -16.21 -5.00 -11.00
N LYS A 75 -16.46 -3.68 -11.04
CA LYS A 75 -17.81 -3.12 -11.26
C LYS A 75 -18.41 -3.61 -12.57
N MET A 76 -17.61 -3.62 -13.65
CA MET A 76 -18.07 -4.08 -14.96
C MET A 76 -18.36 -5.57 -14.96
N ALA A 77 -17.42 -6.42 -14.53
CA ALA A 77 -17.63 -7.86 -14.49
C ALA A 77 -18.84 -8.24 -13.62
N ARG A 78 -18.98 -7.63 -12.43
CA ARG A 78 -20.15 -7.79 -11.56
C ARG A 78 -21.46 -7.44 -12.25
N MET A 79 -21.51 -6.28 -12.90
CA MET A 79 -22.70 -5.79 -13.60
C MET A 79 -23.12 -6.76 -14.71
N TYR A 80 -22.18 -7.18 -15.56
CA TYR A 80 -22.49 -8.11 -16.67
C TYR A 80 -22.93 -9.47 -16.16
N LEU A 81 -22.28 -10.00 -15.13
CA LEU A 81 -22.65 -11.28 -14.52
C LEU A 81 -24.05 -11.23 -13.89
N SER A 82 -24.34 -10.16 -13.15
CA SER A 82 -25.66 -9.96 -12.53
C SER A 82 -26.75 -9.78 -13.58
N HIS A 83 -26.47 -8.99 -14.63
CA HIS A 83 -27.41 -8.77 -15.73
C HIS A 83 -27.69 -10.07 -16.51
N PHE A 84 -26.70 -10.92 -16.72
CA PHE A 84 -26.90 -12.23 -17.33
C PHE A 84 -27.92 -13.07 -16.55
N LEU A 85 -27.77 -13.16 -15.22
CA LEU A 85 -28.72 -13.88 -14.36
C LEU A 85 -30.11 -13.24 -14.34
N GLN A 86 -30.19 -11.91 -14.40
CA GLN A 86 -31.47 -11.20 -14.56
C GLN A 86 -32.17 -11.61 -15.86
N VAL A 87 -31.44 -11.67 -16.98
CA VAL A 87 -32.00 -12.05 -18.28
C VAL A 87 -32.45 -13.50 -18.28
N VAL A 88 -31.68 -14.41 -17.68
CA VAL A 88 -32.13 -15.81 -17.46
C VAL A 88 -33.47 -15.83 -16.72
N ASN A 89 -33.57 -15.09 -15.61
CA ASN A 89 -34.82 -15.00 -14.84
C ASN A 89 -35.98 -14.41 -15.66
N MET A 90 -35.72 -13.40 -16.48
CA MET A 90 -36.73 -12.82 -17.37
C MET A 90 -37.16 -13.79 -18.48
N SER A 91 -36.24 -14.53 -19.08
CA SER A 91 -36.57 -15.56 -20.08
C SER A 91 -37.39 -16.70 -19.46
N ILE A 92 -37.13 -17.07 -18.21
CA ILE A 92 -37.98 -18.01 -17.47
C ILE A 92 -39.37 -17.42 -17.24
N ALA A 93 -39.46 -16.15 -16.84
CA ALA A 93 -40.75 -15.49 -16.62
C ALA A 93 -41.59 -15.36 -17.90
N ARG A 94 -40.94 -15.26 -19.07
CA ARG A 94 -41.60 -15.26 -20.39
C ARG A 94 -41.94 -16.67 -20.92
N GLY A 95 -41.50 -17.74 -20.25
CA GLY A 95 -41.70 -19.12 -20.69
C GLY A 95 -40.75 -19.58 -21.81
N GLU A 96 -39.69 -18.81 -22.11
CA GLU A 96 -38.67 -19.18 -23.11
C GLU A 96 -37.67 -20.22 -22.57
N LEU A 97 -37.46 -20.19 -21.25
CA LEU A 97 -36.61 -21.11 -20.50
C LEU A 97 -37.41 -21.75 -19.39
N LYS A 98 -37.08 -22.99 -19.05
CA LYS A 98 -37.73 -23.66 -17.91
C LYS A 98 -37.04 -23.30 -16.57
N PRO A 99 -37.74 -23.34 -15.43
CA PRO A 99 -37.17 -23.01 -14.12
C PRO A 99 -35.91 -23.80 -13.72
N GLU A 100 -35.79 -25.05 -14.17
CA GLU A 100 -34.65 -25.96 -13.88
C GLU A 100 -33.32 -25.41 -14.43
N VAL A 101 -33.37 -24.44 -15.35
CA VAL A 101 -32.18 -23.74 -15.84
C VAL A 101 -31.40 -23.07 -14.70
N ARG A 102 -32.06 -22.66 -13.61
CA ARG A 102 -31.40 -22.07 -12.43
C ARG A 102 -30.41 -23.03 -11.77
N SER A 103 -30.68 -24.33 -11.80
CA SER A 103 -29.86 -25.37 -11.21
C SER A 103 -28.47 -25.48 -11.86
N PHE A 104 -28.32 -25.12 -13.16
CA PHE A 104 -27.02 -25.03 -13.82
C PHE A 104 -26.09 -24.00 -13.18
N PHE A 105 -26.66 -22.94 -12.62
CA PHE A 105 -25.93 -21.88 -11.90
C PHE A 105 -25.89 -22.14 -10.39
N GLY A 106 -26.39 -23.31 -9.94
CA GLY A 106 -26.63 -23.68 -8.56
C GLY A 106 -27.45 -22.65 -7.78
N LEU A 107 -28.50 -22.13 -8.44
CA LEU A 107 -29.55 -21.33 -7.83
C LEU A 107 -30.80 -22.23 -7.65
N GLU A 108 -31.62 -21.91 -6.66
CA GLU A 108 -32.88 -22.63 -6.43
C GLU A 108 -33.88 -22.37 -7.56
N GLU A 109 -34.59 -23.41 -8.01
CA GLU A 109 -35.50 -23.35 -9.17
C GLU A 109 -36.69 -22.41 -8.93
N ASP A 110 -37.22 -22.40 -7.71
CA ASP A 110 -38.38 -21.60 -7.31
C ASP A 110 -38.02 -20.16 -6.92
N SER A 111 -36.73 -19.87 -6.75
CA SER A 111 -36.25 -18.56 -6.31
C SER A 111 -35.82 -17.69 -7.48
N LYS A 112 -36.24 -16.42 -7.47
CA LYS A 112 -35.77 -15.38 -8.40
C LYS A 112 -34.59 -14.59 -7.83
N ALA A 113 -34.09 -14.96 -6.65
CA ALA A 113 -32.99 -14.25 -6.00
C ALA A 113 -31.72 -14.34 -6.84
N ILE A 114 -31.05 -13.20 -6.99
CA ILE A 114 -29.76 -13.10 -7.65
C ILE A 114 -28.72 -12.94 -6.55
N PRO A 115 -27.57 -13.63 -6.66
CA PRO A 115 -26.54 -13.56 -5.64
C PRO A 115 -26.02 -12.14 -5.47
N GLU A 116 -25.86 -11.74 -4.22
CA GLU A 116 -25.19 -10.49 -3.88
C GLU A 116 -23.68 -10.65 -4.05
N ILE A 117 -23.09 -9.81 -4.89
CA ILE A 117 -21.66 -9.81 -5.19
C ILE A 117 -21.08 -8.48 -4.70
N SER A 118 -20.55 -8.51 -3.48
CA SER A 118 -19.98 -7.35 -2.79
C SER A 118 -18.46 -7.38 -2.78
N THR A 119 -17.85 -8.57 -2.85
CA THR A 119 -16.39 -8.75 -2.80
C THR A 119 -15.81 -9.37 -4.07
N GLU A 120 -14.52 -9.14 -4.29
CA GLU A 120 -13.75 -9.74 -5.38
C GLU A 120 -13.83 -11.27 -5.35
N GLN A 121 -13.70 -11.87 -4.15
CA GLN A 121 -13.80 -13.32 -3.99
C GLN A 121 -15.19 -13.86 -4.39
N GLN A 122 -16.26 -13.19 -3.97
CA GLN A 122 -17.62 -13.57 -4.39
C GLN A 122 -17.78 -13.50 -5.91
N LEU A 123 -17.19 -12.48 -6.56
CA LEU A 123 -17.22 -12.36 -8.01
C LEU A 123 -16.45 -13.50 -8.69
N ILE A 124 -15.30 -13.91 -8.13
CA ILE A 124 -14.51 -15.06 -8.63
C ILE A 124 -15.35 -16.34 -8.57
N ASP A 125 -15.98 -16.59 -7.43
CA ASP A 125 -16.72 -17.84 -7.20
C ASP A 125 -17.97 -17.90 -8.08
N TRP A 126 -18.78 -16.83 -8.10
CA TRP A 126 -19.97 -16.75 -8.94
C TRP A 126 -19.65 -16.68 -10.43
N GLY A 127 -18.59 -15.96 -10.82
CA GLY A 127 -18.16 -15.87 -12.21
C GLY A 127 -17.84 -17.24 -12.79
N LYS A 128 -17.05 -18.05 -12.07
CA LYS A 128 -16.74 -19.44 -12.47
C LYS A 128 -17.99 -20.29 -12.55
N LYS A 129 -18.85 -20.23 -11.54
CA LYS A 129 -20.08 -21.04 -11.45
C LYS A 129 -21.06 -20.73 -12.59
N VAL A 130 -21.30 -19.45 -12.88
CA VAL A 130 -22.23 -19.04 -13.94
C VAL A 130 -21.69 -19.34 -15.33
N ILE A 131 -20.40 -19.08 -15.57
CA ILE A 131 -19.78 -19.34 -16.88
C ILE A 131 -19.79 -20.83 -17.19
N SER A 132 -19.31 -21.67 -16.26
CA SER A 132 -19.32 -23.13 -16.44
C SER A 132 -20.74 -23.70 -16.50
N GLY A 133 -21.66 -23.18 -15.69
CA GLY A 133 -23.08 -23.57 -15.73
C GLY A 133 -23.72 -23.32 -17.10
N GLU A 134 -23.48 -22.15 -17.67
CA GLU A 134 -24.02 -21.81 -19.00
C GLU A 134 -23.35 -22.61 -20.11
N GLU A 135 -22.03 -22.82 -20.05
CA GLU A 135 -21.31 -23.71 -20.97
C GLU A 135 -21.89 -25.14 -20.93
N GLY A 136 -22.16 -25.66 -19.73
CA GLY A 136 -22.82 -26.96 -19.53
C GLY A 136 -24.25 -27.02 -20.09
N ARG A 137 -25.05 -25.97 -19.86
CA ARG A 137 -26.41 -25.87 -20.41
C ARG A 137 -26.42 -25.83 -21.93
N MET A 138 -25.48 -25.07 -22.51
CA MET A 138 -25.30 -24.98 -23.97
C MET A 138 -24.85 -26.32 -24.56
N ALA A 139 -23.98 -27.07 -23.87
CA ALA A 139 -23.55 -28.40 -24.30
C ALA A 139 -24.70 -29.42 -24.34
N GLN A 140 -25.73 -29.24 -23.50
CA GLN A 140 -26.96 -30.04 -23.51
C GLN A 140 -28.01 -29.56 -24.53
N GLY A 141 -27.64 -28.65 -25.44
CA GLY A 141 -28.56 -28.13 -26.46
C GLY A 141 -29.48 -27.01 -25.97
N GLY A 142 -29.16 -26.38 -24.83
CA GLY A 142 -29.93 -25.24 -24.32
C GLY A 142 -29.98 -24.06 -25.30
N SER A 143 -31.13 -23.35 -25.32
CA SER A 143 -31.30 -22.14 -26.13
C SER A 143 -30.43 -20.99 -25.62
N ARG A 144 -29.81 -20.21 -26.50
CA ARG A 144 -28.88 -19.15 -26.09
C ARG A 144 -29.59 -18.01 -25.36
N VAL A 145 -28.93 -17.49 -24.32
CA VAL A 145 -29.28 -16.19 -23.72
C VAL A 145 -28.54 -15.09 -24.45
N PHE A 146 -29.27 -14.05 -24.84
CA PHE A 146 -28.74 -12.89 -25.54
C PHE A 146 -28.76 -11.66 -24.63
N ASN A 147 -27.76 -10.79 -24.79
CA ASN A 147 -27.66 -9.46 -24.16
C ASN A 147 -27.74 -9.44 -22.61
N PRO A 148 -26.63 -9.76 -21.90
CA PRO A 148 -25.32 -10.06 -22.46
C PRO A 148 -25.21 -11.52 -22.91
N THR A 149 -24.42 -11.76 -23.95
CA THR A 149 -24.01 -13.13 -24.29
C THR A 149 -23.03 -13.65 -23.23
N ILE A 150 -23.00 -14.96 -23.03
CA ILE A 150 -22.05 -15.57 -22.09
C ILE A 150 -20.59 -15.26 -22.44
N ALA A 151 -20.27 -15.14 -23.73
CA ALA A 151 -18.95 -14.75 -24.21
C ALA A 151 -18.56 -13.33 -23.71
N MET A 152 -19.51 -12.39 -23.69
CA MET A 152 -19.25 -11.04 -23.16
C MET A 152 -19.02 -11.08 -21.65
N VAL A 153 -19.81 -11.87 -20.92
CA VAL A 153 -19.63 -12.06 -19.47
C VAL A 153 -18.26 -12.67 -19.18
N LYS A 154 -17.88 -13.72 -19.91
CA LYS A 154 -16.59 -14.40 -19.80
C LYS A 154 -15.42 -13.45 -20.06
N MET A 155 -15.45 -12.71 -21.16
CA MET A 155 -14.42 -11.71 -21.48
C MET A 155 -14.25 -10.68 -20.36
N ARG A 156 -15.35 -10.13 -19.82
CA ARG A 156 -15.29 -9.16 -18.72
C ARG A 156 -14.75 -9.79 -17.44
N PHE A 157 -15.15 -11.02 -17.14
CA PHE A 157 -14.70 -11.77 -15.98
C PHE A 157 -13.21 -12.11 -16.04
N GLU A 158 -12.73 -12.62 -17.18
CA GLU A 158 -11.31 -12.89 -17.43
C GLU A 158 -10.49 -11.61 -17.30
N LYS A 159 -10.98 -10.48 -17.83
CA LYS A 159 -10.28 -9.20 -17.68
C LYS A 159 -10.18 -8.74 -16.23
N PHE A 160 -11.21 -9.00 -15.43
CA PHE A 160 -11.17 -8.76 -13.99
C PHE A 160 -10.15 -9.67 -13.30
N LEU A 161 -10.11 -10.97 -13.62
CA LEU A 161 -9.14 -11.91 -13.04
C LEU A 161 -7.69 -11.51 -13.31
N GLU A 162 -7.36 -11.16 -14.55
CA GLU A 162 -6.02 -10.66 -14.91
C GLU A 162 -5.59 -9.47 -14.04
N ASN A 163 -6.49 -8.51 -13.86
CA ASN A 163 -6.21 -7.32 -13.06
C ASN A 163 -6.13 -7.64 -11.56
N TYR A 164 -6.94 -8.58 -11.09
CA TYR A 164 -6.94 -9.02 -9.69
C TYR A 164 -5.62 -9.69 -9.33
N ASP A 165 -5.13 -10.61 -10.16
CA ASP A 165 -3.86 -11.30 -9.95
C ASP A 165 -2.69 -10.31 -10.02
N PHE A 166 -2.70 -9.40 -11.00
CA PHE A 166 -1.69 -8.35 -11.10
C PHE A 166 -1.68 -7.43 -9.87
N HIS A 167 -2.85 -7.01 -9.38
CA HIS A 167 -2.96 -6.20 -8.17
C HIS A 167 -2.45 -6.95 -6.92
N LYS A 168 -2.73 -8.25 -6.82
CA LYS A 168 -2.21 -9.11 -5.74
C LYS A 168 -0.68 -9.17 -5.74
N ASP A 169 -0.05 -9.21 -6.90
CA ASP A 169 1.42 -9.20 -7.00
C ASP A 169 2.02 -7.83 -6.70
N LEU A 170 1.33 -6.73 -7.06
CA LEU A 170 1.70 -5.38 -6.60
C LEU A 170 1.63 -5.25 -5.09
N LEU A 171 0.59 -5.80 -4.45
CA LEU A 171 0.45 -5.82 -2.99
C LEU A 171 1.62 -6.53 -2.32
N LYS A 172 1.98 -7.74 -2.79
CA LYS A 172 3.14 -8.48 -2.27
C LYS A 172 4.44 -7.68 -2.44
N THR A 173 4.62 -7.03 -3.59
CA THR A 173 5.82 -6.22 -3.87
C THR A 173 5.88 -5.01 -2.94
N SER A 174 4.77 -4.29 -2.76
CA SER A 174 4.64 -3.14 -1.86
C SER A 174 4.94 -3.54 -0.42
N GLN A 175 4.44 -4.69 0.04
CA GLN A 175 4.74 -5.23 1.36
C GLN A 175 6.22 -5.54 1.55
N LYS A 176 6.85 -6.24 0.59
CA LYS A 176 8.30 -6.50 0.64
C LYS A 176 9.13 -5.23 0.72
N MET A 177 8.75 -4.18 -0.01
CA MET A 177 9.44 -2.89 0.06
C MET A 177 9.19 -2.19 1.40
N HIS A 178 7.99 -2.31 1.96
CA HIS A 178 7.67 -1.80 3.29
C HIS A 178 8.54 -2.46 4.36
N ASP A 179 8.66 -3.78 4.32
CA ASP A 179 9.47 -4.56 5.27
C ASP A 179 10.94 -4.14 5.19
N LYS A 180 11.46 -3.97 3.96
CA LYS A 180 12.82 -3.46 3.74
C LYS A 180 13.03 -2.05 4.33
N VAL A 181 12.08 -1.14 4.16
CA VAL A 181 12.16 0.18 4.82
C VAL A 181 12.18 0.01 6.35
N ALA A 182 11.36 -0.91 6.89
CA ALA A 182 11.29 -1.15 8.33
C ALA A 182 12.59 -1.68 8.91
N GLU A 183 13.28 -2.59 8.22
CA GLU A 183 14.61 -3.08 8.60
C GLU A 183 15.63 -1.93 8.64
N GLU A 184 15.64 -1.09 7.60
CA GLU A 184 16.56 0.05 7.53
C GLU A 184 16.24 1.15 8.56
N ARG A 185 14.98 1.26 9.03
CA ARG A 185 14.60 2.22 10.10
C ARG A 185 15.38 1.96 11.38
N GLU A 186 15.60 0.70 11.76
CA GLU A 186 16.35 0.39 12.97
C GLU A 186 17.80 0.86 12.88
N THR A 187 18.43 0.67 11.72
CA THR A 187 19.79 1.15 11.45
C THR A 187 19.83 2.68 11.45
N ALA A 188 18.85 3.33 10.82
CA ALA A 188 18.73 4.78 10.83
C ALA A 188 18.57 5.33 12.26
N ASP A 189 17.70 4.74 13.08
CA ASP A 189 17.47 5.16 14.47
C ASP A 189 18.74 4.97 15.33
N LYS A 190 19.48 3.88 15.14
CA LYS A 190 20.77 3.64 15.81
C LYS A 190 21.82 4.69 15.41
N LEU A 191 21.95 4.99 14.12
CA LEU A 191 22.90 6.00 13.63
C LEU A 191 22.54 7.41 14.15
N ILE A 192 21.27 7.80 14.07
CA ILE A 192 20.78 9.07 14.58
C ILE A 192 21.07 9.19 16.08
N LEU A 193 20.75 8.15 16.86
CA LEU A 193 20.98 8.14 18.30
C LEU A 193 22.48 8.29 18.64
N SER A 194 23.35 7.55 17.95
CA SER A 194 24.80 7.63 18.16
C SER A 194 25.34 9.03 17.84
N ILE A 195 24.93 9.63 16.72
CA ILE A 195 25.32 10.98 16.34
C ILE A 195 24.84 11.99 17.38
N TRP A 196 23.57 11.91 17.80
CA TRP A 196 23.01 12.83 18.78
C TRP A 196 23.72 12.74 20.12
N ASN A 197 24.08 11.54 20.57
CA ASN A 197 24.85 11.34 21.79
C ASN A 197 26.24 11.97 21.70
N GLU A 198 26.98 11.74 20.61
CA GLU A 198 28.32 12.32 20.44
C GLU A 198 28.28 13.85 20.32
N VAL A 199 27.34 14.39 19.54
CA VAL A 199 27.14 15.84 19.41
C VAL A 199 26.81 16.50 20.75
N GLU A 200 25.91 15.92 21.53
CA GLU A 200 25.56 16.45 22.85
C GLU A 200 26.71 16.34 23.86
N ALA A 201 27.58 15.33 23.73
CA ALA A 201 28.77 15.18 24.54
C ALA A 201 29.85 16.22 24.18
N SER A 202 30.05 16.53 22.90
CA SER A 202 31.01 17.55 22.45
C SER A 202 30.68 18.95 22.99
N PHE A 203 29.40 19.25 23.24
CA PHE A 203 28.95 20.55 23.75
C PHE A 203 28.54 20.53 25.23
N HIS A 204 28.98 19.54 26.02
CA HIS A 204 28.54 19.37 27.40
C HIS A 204 28.94 20.52 28.34
N GLU A 205 30.05 21.21 28.08
CA GLU A 205 30.53 22.36 28.87
C GLU A 205 29.86 23.68 28.49
N SER A 206 29.09 23.71 27.40
CA SER A 206 28.38 24.92 26.96
C SER A 206 27.08 25.15 27.74
N GLU A 207 26.67 26.41 27.85
CA GLU A 207 25.36 26.80 28.39
C GLU A 207 24.22 26.00 27.72
N PRO A 208 23.17 25.60 28.47
CA PRO A 208 22.12 24.72 27.96
C PRO A 208 21.44 25.21 26.67
N GLU A 209 21.30 26.53 26.51
CA GLU A 209 20.70 27.13 25.31
C GLU A 209 21.63 27.07 24.09
N VAL A 210 22.90 27.46 24.29
CA VAL A 210 23.94 27.38 23.26
C VAL A 210 24.18 25.93 22.83
N LYS A 211 24.18 25.00 23.77
CA LYS A 211 24.29 23.55 23.50
C LYS A 211 23.17 23.08 22.58
N ARG A 212 21.91 23.44 22.86
CA ARG A 212 20.76 23.06 22.03
C ARG A 212 20.85 23.67 20.64
N GLN A 213 21.20 24.96 20.55
CA GLN A 213 21.35 25.64 19.27
C GLN A 213 22.39 24.94 18.39
N LYS A 214 23.60 24.71 18.94
CA LYS A 214 24.67 24.00 18.23
C LYS A 214 24.27 22.57 17.85
N ALA A 215 23.64 21.83 18.76
CA ALA A 215 23.18 20.47 18.47
C ALA A 215 22.08 20.42 17.39
N SER A 216 21.19 21.41 17.35
CA SER A 216 20.17 21.52 16.30
C SER A 216 20.75 21.77 14.91
N GLU A 217 21.93 22.39 14.80
CA GLU A 217 22.64 22.51 13.52
C GLU A 217 23.09 21.16 12.95
N TYR A 218 23.31 20.16 13.81
CA TYR A 218 23.62 18.77 13.44
C TYR A 218 22.36 17.92 13.21
N GLY A 219 21.16 18.51 13.32
CA GLY A 219 19.89 17.82 13.09
C GLY A 219 19.23 17.25 14.35
N VAL A 220 19.70 17.61 15.56
CA VAL A 220 19.02 17.25 16.82
C VAL A 220 17.74 18.06 16.99
N VAL A 221 16.62 17.36 17.22
CA VAL A 221 15.31 18.00 17.41
C VAL A 221 14.88 17.92 18.88
N TYR A 222 14.68 19.09 19.47
CA TYR A 222 14.20 19.26 20.84
C TYR A 222 12.70 19.60 20.84
N ILE A 223 11.93 18.93 21.71
CA ILE A 223 10.48 19.15 21.85
C ILE A 223 10.18 19.63 23.28
N PHE A 224 9.39 20.69 23.38
CA PHE A 224 8.85 21.17 24.65
C PHE A 224 7.56 20.45 24.99
N ARG A 225 7.35 20.14 26.28
CA ARG A 225 6.06 19.61 26.74
C ARG A 225 4.98 20.68 26.57
N PRO A 226 3.72 20.33 26.27
CA PRO A 226 2.63 21.29 26.12
C PRO A 226 2.49 22.23 27.34
N SER A 227 2.69 21.71 28.55
CA SER A 227 2.66 22.47 29.81
C SER A 227 3.85 23.42 30.04
N GLU A 228 4.85 23.41 29.16
CA GLU A 228 6.03 24.29 29.22
C GLU A 228 6.02 25.38 28.14
N LYS A 229 5.10 25.31 27.16
CA LYS A 229 4.95 26.35 26.12
C LYS A 229 4.39 27.66 26.69
N GLU A 230 3.48 27.59 27.66
CA GLU A 230 2.84 28.76 28.29
C GLU A 230 3.79 29.61 29.15
N LYS A 231 5.01 29.13 29.45
CA LYS A 231 5.99 29.89 30.26
C LYS A 231 7.00 30.69 29.43
N GLN A 232 6.96 30.57 28.10
CA GLN A 232 7.91 31.23 27.19
C GLN A 232 7.25 32.21 26.21
N GLU A 233 5.93 32.39 26.28
CA GLU A 233 5.21 33.54 25.69
C GLU A 233 5.04 34.63 26.75
#